data_AF-A0A940BTT2-F1
#
_entry.id   AF-A0A940BTT2-F1
#
_cell.length_a   1.000
_cell.length_b   1.000
_cell.length_c   1.000
_cell.angle_alpha   90.00
_cell.angle_beta   90.00
_cell.angle_gamma   90.00
#
_symmetry.space_group_name_H-M   'P 1'
#
loop_
_entity.id
_entity.type
_entity.pdbx_description
1 polymer ?
#
loop_
_entity_poly.entity_id
_entity_poly.type
_entity_poly.pdbx_seq_one_letter_code
_entity_poly.pdbx_strand_id
1 'polypeptide(L)' 'RFGDDILDEIIYESRIPEETIAALQAMDHKTRAYPDWDRIAGAVNSVAILPDGTLAGAADPRRDGLAVGI' A
#
# COMPACT_ATOMS: atom_id res chain seq x y z
N ARG A 1 -1.63 9.66 -5.15
CA ARG A 1 -2.50 10.26 -6.19
C ARG A 1 -1.57 10.70 -7.30
N PHE A 2 -1.77 10.26 -8.55
CA PHE A 2 -0.95 10.73 -9.66
C PHE A 2 -1.11 12.25 -9.79
N GLY A 3 -0.04 13.01 -9.53
CA GLY A 3 -0.03 14.48 -9.58
C GLY A 3 0.28 15.22 -8.28
N ASP A 4 0.32 14.54 -7.12
CA ASP A 4 0.56 15.18 -5.81
C ASP A 4 2.03 15.06 -5.32
N ASP A 5 2.88 14.32 -6.05
CA ASP A 5 4.28 14.14 -5.66
C ASP A 5 5.13 15.31 -6.16
N ILE A 6 5.18 16.36 -5.33
CA ILE A 6 6.01 17.55 -5.52
C ILE A 6 7.36 17.45 -4.79
N LEU A 7 7.61 16.36 -4.06
CA LEU A 7 8.78 16.22 -3.18
C LEU A 7 9.89 15.38 -3.79
N ASP A 8 9.63 14.66 -4.89
CA ASP A 8 10.58 13.76 -5.54
C ASP A 8 11.18 12.78 -4.52
N GLU A 9 10.29 12.17 -3.74
CA GLU A 9 10.62 11.28 -2.63
C GLU A 9 9.77 10.01 -2.67
N ILE A 10 10.44 8.86 -2.55
CA ILE A 10 9.76 7.58 -2.38
C ILE A 10 9.31 7.47 -0.93
N ILE A 11 8.01 7.65 -0.71
CA ILE A 11 7.37 7.35 0.57
C ILE A 11 7.08 5.85 0.67
N TYR A 12 7.32 5.26 1.84
CA TYR A 12 7.12 3.83 2.06
C TYR A 12 6.69 3.52 3.51
N GLU A 13 6.07 2.36 3.72
CA GLU A 13 5.77 1.84 5.06
C GLU A 13 6.98 1.08 5.62
N SER A 14 7.24 1.18 6.92
CA SER A 14 8.42 0.59 7.58
C SER A 14 8.48 -0.94 7.53
N ARG A 15 7.40 -1.60 7.09
CA ARG A 15 7.33 -3.06 6.85
C ARG A 15 8.00 -3.50 5.55
N ILE A 16 8.29 -2.55 4.66
CA ILE A 16 9.10 -2.86 3.48
C ILE A 16 10.51 -3.23 3.98
N PRO A 17 11.10 -4.33 3.50
CA PRO A 17 12.40 -4.79 3.99
C PRO A 17 13.50 -3.73 3.84
N GLU A 18 14.35 -3.61 4.87
CA GLU A 18 15.42 -2.61 4.93
C GLU A 18 16.37 -2.73 3.74
N GLU A 19 16.68 -3.95 3.28
CA GLU A 19 17.54 -4.17 2.11
C GLU A 19 16.97 -3.58 0.82
N THR A 20 15.64 -3.53 0.69
CA THR A 20 14.98 -2.92 -0.46
C THR A 20 15.15 -1.40 -0.43
N ILE A 21 14.98 -0.79 0.74
CA ILE A 21 15.15 0.65 0.93
C ILE A 21 16.61 1.06 0.72
N ALA A 22 17.56 0.29 1.27
CA ALA A 22 18.98 0.52 1.08
C ALA A 22 19.38 0.46 -0.41
N ALA A 23 18.82 -0.49 -1.17
CA ALA A 23 19.05 -0.57 -2.61
C ALA A 23 18.52 0.66 -3.37
N LEU A 24 17.34 1.18 -3.00
CA LEU A 24 16.80 2.41 -3.58
C LEU A 24 17.66 3.63 -3.26
N GLN A 25 18.10 3.76 -2.00
CA GLN A 25 19.00 4.85 -1.58
C GLN A 25 20.35 4.78 -2.29
N ALA A 26 20.89 3.58 -2.54
CA ALA A 26 22.11 3.39 -3.33
C ALA A 26 21.96 3.81 -4.81
N MET A 27 20.73 3.88 -5.30
CA MET A 27 20.38 4.44 -6.63
C MET A 27 20.13 5.96 -6.59
N ASP A 28 20.47 6.64 -5.49
CA ASP A 28 20.26 8.08 -5.27
C ASP A 28 18.79 8.49 -5.11
N HIS A 29 17.88 7.55 -4.85
CA HIS A 29 16.50 7.88 -4.51
C HIS A 29 16.39 8.43 -3.08
N LYS A 30 15.70 9.56 -2.92
CA LYS A 30 15.26 10.05 -1.61
C LYS A 30 14.11 9.19 -1.12
N THR A 31 14.16 8.78 0.15
CA THR A 31 13.16 7.88 0.72
C THR A 31 12.68 8.39 2.08
N ARG A 32 11.39 8.24 2.36
CA ARG A 32 10.81 8.55 3.68
C ARG A 32 9.94 7.43 4.20
N ALA A 33 10.29 6.96 5.39
CA ALA A 33 9.53 5.95 6.11
C ALA A 33 8.27 6.56 6.74
N TYR A 34 7.22 5.76 6.75
CA TYR A 34 6.02 5.91 7.57
C TYR A 34 5.81 4.65 8.41
N PRO A 35 5.08 4.73 9.54
CA PRO A 35 4.77 3.57 10.35
C PRO A 35 4.06 2.46 9.56
N ASP A 36 4.09 1.26 10.13
CA ASP A 36 3.32 0.12 9.66
C ASP A 36 1.83 0.45 9.57
N TRP A 37 1.22 0.13 8.43
CA TRP A 37 -0.21 0.37 8.17
C TRP A 37 -0.58 1.86 8.16
N ASP A 38 0.38 2.74 7.89
CA ASP A 38 0.10 4.18 7.80
C ASP A 38 -0.88 4.49 6.67
N ARG A 39 -1.77 5.43 6.96
CA ARG A 39 -2.87 5.86 6.10
C ARG A 39 -2.39 6.43 4.76
N ILE A 40 -1.14 6.86 4.66
CA ILE A 40 -0.53 7.42 3.44
C ILE A 40 -0.42 6.37 2.32
N ALA A 41 -0.27 5.09 2.67
CA ALA A 41 -0.05 3.98 1.73
C ALA A 41 -1.34 3.51 1.00
N GLY A 42 -2.41 4.31 1.06
CA GLY A 42 -3.66 4.04 0.37
C GLY A 42 -4.75 3.43 1.25
N ALA A 43 -5.80 2.96 0.58
CA ALA A 43 -6.99 2.34 1.16
C ALA A 43 -7.66 1.46 0.09
N VAL A 44 -7.00 0.37 -0.30
CA VAL A 44 -7.42 -0.48 -1.42
C VAL A 44 -8.52 -1.45 -1.01
N ASN A 45 -9.62 -1.48 -1.75
CA ASN A 45 -10.70 -2.46 -1.59
C ASN A 45 -10.82 -3.30 -2.87
N SER A 46 -11.27 -4.55 -2.74
CA SER A 46 -11.42 -5.44 -3.89
C SER A 46 -12.60 -6.39 -3.76
N VAL A 47 -13.14 -6.79 -4.91
CA VAL A 47 -14.01 -7.96 -5.07
C VAL A 47 -13.48 -8.77 -6.25
N ALA A 48 -13.26 -10.07 -6.04
CA ALA A 48 -12.83 -11.01 -7.07
C ALA A 48 -13.89 -12.09 -7.29
N ILE A 49 -14.06 -12.51 -8.55
CA ILE A 49 -14.86 -13.67 -8.91
C ILE A 49 -13.92 -14.87 -8.99
N LEU A 50 -14.16 -15.89 -8.18
CA LEU A 50 -13.39 -17.13 -8.19
C LEU A 50 -13.84 -18.04 -9.34
N PRO A 51 -13.02 -19.05 -9.73
CA PRO A 51 -13.36 -19.94 -10.84
C PRO A 51 -14.68 -20.71 -10.69
N ASP A 52 -15.15 -20.92 -9.46
CA ASP A 52 -16.42 -21.56 -9.14
C ASP A 52 -17.62 -20.59 -9.09
N GLY A 53 -17.39 -19.30 -9.37
CA GLY A 53 -18.40 -18.25 -9.32
C GLY A 53 -18.55 -17.58 -7.94
N THR A 54 -17.84 -18.05 -6.91
CA THR A 54 -17.85 -17.42 -5.59
C THR A 54 -17.27 -16.01 -5.63
N LEU A 55 -17.86 -15.07 -4.89
CA LEU A 55 -17.33 -13.72 -4.72
C LEU A 55 -16.43 -13.64 -3.48
N ALA A 56 -15.18 -13.20 -3.66
CA ALA A 56 -14.23 -12.95 -2.58
C ALA A 56 -14.00 -11.44 -2.42
N GLY A 57 -14.41 -10.89 -1.29
CA GLY A 57 -14.20 -9.48 -0.95
C GLY A 57 -13.01 -9.26 -0.01
N ALA A 58 -12.31 -8.14 -0.15
CA ALA A 58 -11.30 -7.68 0.81
C ALA A 58 -11.38 -6.17 1.01
N ALA A 59 -11.06 -5.71 2.22
CA ALA A 59 -10.99 -4.30 2.58
C ALA A 59 -9.61 -3.98 3.19
N ASP A 60 -9.13 -2.77 2.92
CA ASP A 60 -7.83 -2.33 3.45
C ASP A 60 -7.88 -2.17 4.98
N PRO A 61 -6.99 -2.84 5.73
CA PRO A 61 -6.96 -2.72 7.19
C PRO A 61 -6.47 -1.36 7.71
N ARG A 62 -5.94 -0.47 6.85
CA ARG A 62 -5.49 0.89 7.23
C ARG A 62 -6.65 1.87 7.45
N ARG A 63 -7.89 1.41 7.29
CA ARG A 63 -9.11 2.19 7.44
C ARG A 63 -10.17 1.32 8.11
N ASP A 64 -11.21 1.95 8.62
CA ASP A 64 -12.37 1.26 9.21
C ASP A 64 -13.30 0.65 8.14
N GLY A 65 -12.76 0.29 6.97
CA GLY A 65 -13.50 -0.32 5.87
C GLY A 65 -13.70 -1.81 6.09
N LEU A 66 -14.80 -2.35 5.55
CA LEU A 66 -15.17 -3.77 5.68
C LEU A 66 -15.55 -4.35 4.32
N ALA A 67 -15.20 -5.62 4.11
CA ALA A 67 -15.76 -6.43 3.03
C ALA A 67 -16.91 -7.26 3.60
N VAL A 68 -18.08 -7.18 2.98
CA VAL A 68 -19.32 -7.85 3.45
C VAL A 68 -19.93 -8.63 2.29
N GLY A 69 -20.38 -9.85 2.57
CA GLY A 69 -21.06 -10.75 1.62
C GLY A 69 -22.19 -11.51 2.31
N ILE A 70 -23.06 -12.14 1.50
CA ILE A 70 -24.20 -12.96 1.94
C ILE A 70 -24.03 -14.41 1.48
#